data_AF-A0A496P7V5-F1
#
_entry.id   AF-A0A496P7V5-F1
#
_cell.length_a   1.000
_cell.length_b   1.000
_cell.length_c   1.000
_cell.angle_alpha   90.00
_cell.angle_beta   90.00
_cell.angle_gamma   90.00
#
_symmetry.space_group_name_H-M   'P 1'
#
loop_
_entity.id
_entity.type
_entity.pdbx_description
1 polymer ?
#
loop_
_entity_poly.entity_id
_entity_poly.type
_entity_poly.pdbx_seq_one_letter_code
_entity_poly.pdbx_strand_id
1 'polypeptide(L)'
;MAKVGLIAGIGVLPVEFMRAAHVLGHEVVVIGVVPDIDPALKAEADAFYDIGVAKLGKIFKTLKKEEVQELTMLGKVTKEILFKGLT
;
A
#
# COMPACT_ATOMS: atom_id res chain seq x y z
N MET A 1 -16.24 7.41 9.83
CA MET A 1 -15.05 6.55 9.92
C MET A 1 -15.08 5.63 8.72
N ALA A 2 -14.06 5.72 7.86
CA ALA A 2 -13.99 4.94 6.62
C ALA A 2 -12.66 4.19 6.58
N LYS A 3 -12.64 3.04 5.92
CA LYS A 3 -11.44 2.23 5.72
C LYS A 3 -10.90 2.48 4.31
N VAL A 4 -9.70 3.05 4.25
CA VAL A 4 -9.05 3.46 2.99
C VAL A 4 -7.88 2.53 2.66
N GLY A 5 -7.70 2.26 1.38
CA GLY A 5 -6.60 1.47 0.85
C GLY A 5 -5.47 2.36 0.35
N LEU A 6 -4.24 1.97 0.69
CA LEU A 6 -3.02 2.58 0.18
C LEU A 6 -2.18 1.51 -0.50
N ILE A 7 -1.98 1.63 -1.81
CA ILE A 7 -0.95 0.87 -2.52
C ILE A 7 0.35 1.69 -2.46
N ALA A 8 1.35 1.15 -1.77
CA ALA A 8 2.56 1.89 -1.40
C ALA A 8 3.80 1.42 -2.19
N GLY A 9 4.40 2.38 -2.89
CA GLY A 9 5.75 2.31 -3.45
C GLY A 9 6.80 2.97 -2.54
N ILE A 10 7.99 3.22 -3.09
CA ILE A 10 9.13 3.79 -2.36
C ILE A 10 8.90 5.27 -2.05
N GLY A 11 9.25 5.71 -0.85
CA GLY A 11 9.32 7.13 -0.46
C GLY A 11 8.47 7.48 0.77
N VAL A 12 8.53 8.74 1.16
CA VAL A 12 7.88 9.25 2.39
C VAL A 12 6.39 9.58 2.20
N LEU A 13 5.96 9.90 0.98
CA LEU A 13 4.59 10.33 0.71
C LEU A 13 3.51 9.31 1.13
N PRO A 14 3.69 7.98 0.94
CA PRO A 14 2.77 6.99 1.48
C PRO A 14 2.63 7.05 3.01
N VAL A 15 3.72 7.31 3.73
CA VAL A 15 3.73 7.41 5.20
C VAL A 15 2.93 8.64 5.64
N GLU A 16 3.18 9.79 5.02
CA GLU A 16 2.47 11.03 5.33
C GLU A 16 0.97 10.92 5.04
N PHE A 17 0.59 10.24 3.96
CA PHE A 17 -0.81 9.94 3.67
C PHE A 17 -1.46 9.10 4.76
N MET A 18 -0.82 8.00 5.17
CA MET A 18 -1.35 7.11 6.21
C MET A 18 -1.55 7.86 7.53
N ARG A 19 -0.55 8.62 7.97
CA ARG A 19 -0.63 9.43 9.18
C ARG A 19 -1.72 10.50 9.10
N ALA A 20 -1.85 11.18 7.95
CA ALA A 20 -2.92 12.15 7.75
C ALA A 20 -4.32 11.48 7.78
N ALA A 21 -4.47 10.30 7.18
CA ALA A 21 -5.70 9.53 7.21
C ALA A 21 -6.06 9.10 8.65
N HIS A 22 -5.07 8.67 9.44
CA HIS A 22 -5.24 8.37 10.87
C HIS A 22 -5.71 9.60 11.67
N VAL A 23 -5.13 10.77 11.43
CA VAL A 23 -5.56 12.03 12.09
C VAL A 23 -7.02 12.37 11.78
N LEU A 24 -7.50 12.02 10.59
CA LEU A 24 -8.90 12.19 10.18
C LEU A 24 -9.83 11.06 10.70
N GLY A 25 -9.29 10.10 11.46
CA GLY A 25 -10.05 8.99 12.03
C GLY A 25 -10.39 7.90 11.01
N HIS A 26 -9.58 7.73 9.95
CA HIS A 26 -9.69 6.62 9.02
C HIS A 26 -8.79 5.45 9.42
N GLU A 27 -9.25 4.23 9.16
CA GLU A 27 -8.38 3.05 9.17
C GLU A 27 -7.69 2.95 7.81
N VAL A 28 -6.41 2.58 7.81
CA VAL A 28 -5.57 2.51 6.63
C VAL A 28 -5.08 1.08 6.41
N VAL A 29 -5.49 0.49 5.29
CA VAL A 29 -5.01 -0.79 4.81
C VAL A 29 -3.90 -0.54 3.79
N VAL A 30 -2.67 -0.91 4.14
CA VAL A 30 -1.49 -0.70 3.29
C VAL A 30 -1.12 -1.99 2.55
N ILE A 31 -0.96 -1.87 1.23
CA ILE A 31 -0.36 -2.89 0.37
C ILE A 31 1.00 -2.39 -0.10
N GLY A 32 2.08 -2.91 0.49
CA GLY A 32 3.44 -2.70 -0.02
C GLY A 32 3.65 -3.49 -1.30
N VAL A 33 3.99 -2.81 -2.40
CA VAL A 33 4.13 -3.46 -3.73
C VAL A 33 5.57 -3.61 -4.22
N VAL A 34 6.54 -3.13 -3.44
CA VAL A 34 7.98 -3.13 -3.72
C VAL A 34 8.77 -3.39 -2.42
N PRO A 35 10.02 -3.90 -2.48
CA PRO A 35 10.78 -4.27 -1.28
C PRO A 35 11.25 -3.05 -0.46
N ASP A 36 11.61 -1.95 -1.11
CA ASP A 36 12.24 -0.78 -0.45
C ASP A 36 11.22 0.27 0.01
N ILE A 37 10.11 -0.18 0.58
CA ILE A 37 9.11 0.70 1.19
C ILE A 37 9.57 1.19 2.57
N ASP A 38 9.02 2.31 3.02
CA ASP A 38 9.33 2.86 4.34
C ASP A 38 8.84 1.91 5.46
N PRO A 39 9.70 1.50 6.42
CA PRO A 39 9.32 0.62 7.52
C PRO A 39 8.17 1.14 8.38
N ALA A 40 7.97 2.46 8.45
CA ALA A 40 6.88 3.08 9.20
C ALA A 40 5.50 2.57 8.73
N LEU A 41 5.35 2.28 7.44
CA LEU A 41 4.11 1.73 6.88
C LEU A 41 3.72 0.40 7.51
N LYS A 42 4.71 -0.45 7.82
CA LYS A 42 4.45 -1.74 8.46
C LYS A 42 4.20 -1.60 9.96
N ALA A 43 4.81 -0.59 10.59
CA ALA A 43 4.71 -0.37 12.02
C ALA A 43 3.41 0.34 12.43
N GLU A 44 2.90 1.23 11.59
CA GLU A 44 1.81 2.14 11.95
C GLU A 44 0.47 1.82 11.26
N ALA A 45 0.45 1.06 10.16
CA ALA A 45 -0.79 0.72 9.47
C ALA A 45 -1.71 -0.19 10.31
N ASP A 46 -3.03 0.01 10.17
CA ASP A 46 -4.04 -0.84 10.81
C ASP A 46 -4.02 -2.27 10.24
N ALA A 47 -3.73 -2.39 8.95
CA ALA A 47 -3.41 -3.65 8.30
C ALA A 47 -2.32 -3.45 7.25
N PHE A 48 -1.33 -4.34 7.25
CA PHE A 48 -0.22 -4.29 6.31
C PHE A 48 -0.06 -5.60 5.56
N TYR A 49 0.10 -5.51 4.23
CA TYR A 49 0.32 -6.65 3.35
C TYR A 49 1.48 -6.39 2.41
N ASP A 50 2.43 -7.32 2.37
CA ASP A 50 3.48 -7.34 1.35
C ASP A 50 3.03 -8.19 0.15
N ILE A 51 2.74 -7.50 -0.96
CA ILE A 51 2.24 -8.11 -2.19
C ILE A 51 2.90 -7.42 -3.37
N GLY A 52 3.94 -8.05 -3.93
CA GLY A 52 4.63 -7.52 -5.10
C GLY A 52 3.72 -7.09 -6.26
N VAL A 53 4.08 -5.98 -6.91
CA VAL A 53 3.30 -5.24 -7.91
C VAL A 53 2.67 -6.08 -9.03
N ALA A 54 3.32 -7.18 -9.45
CA ALA A 54 2.81 -8.06 -10.51
C ALA A 54 1.63 -8.95 -10.05
N LYS A 55 1.33 -9.04 -8.76
CA LYS A 55 0.30 -9.92 -8.19
C LYS A 55 -1.07 -9.23 -8.09
N LEU A 56 -1.52 -8.59 -9.17
CA LEU A 56 -2.77 -7.80 -9.22
C LEU A 56 -3.99 -8.54 -8.65
N GLY A 57 -4.16 -9.82 -9.01
CA GLY A 57 -5.27 -10.62 -8.50
C GLY A 57 -5.23 -10.84 -6.98
N LYS A 58 -4.03 -10.92 -6.39
CA LYS A 58 -3.87 -11.02 -4.93
C LYS A 58 -4.17 -9.67 -4.27
N ILE A 59 -3.65 -8.56 -4.82
CA ILE A 59 -3.92 -7.20 -4.34
C ILE A 59 -5.43 -6.95 -4.29
N PHE A 60 -6.14 -7.21 -5.39
CA PHE A 60 -7.58 -7.01 -5.49
C PHE A 60 -8.37 -7.87 -4.51
N LYS A 61 -8.00 -9.15 -4.34
CA LYS A 61 -8.63 -10.05 -3.36
C LYS A 61 -8.41 -9.57 -1.93
N THR A 62 -7.21 -9.09 -1.60
CA THR A 62 -6.90 -8.55 -0.27
C THR A 62 -7.70 -7.29 0.01
N LEU A 63 -7.73 -6.32 -0.91
CA LEU A 63 -8.52 -5.09 -0.75
C LEU A 63 -10.01 -5.38 -0.58
N LYS A 64 -10.57 -6.34 -1.33
CA LYS A 64 -11.96 -6.78 -1.16
C LYS A 64 -12.21 -7.46 0.18
N LYS A 65 -11.30 -8.33 0.63
CA LYS A 65 -11.40 -9.01 1.92
C LYS A 65 -11.39 -8.01 3.08
N GLU A 66 -10.60 -6.96 2.95
CA GLU A 66 -10.52 -5.87 3.93
C GLU A 66 -11.69 -4.89 3.83
N GLU A 67 -12.59 -5.05 2.86
CA GLU A 67 -13.76 -4.17 2.64
C GLU A 67 -13.38 -2.72 2.34
N VAL A 68 -12.22 -2.51 1.69
CA VAL A 68 -11.78 -1.18 1.24
C VAL A 68 -12.68 -0.67 0.11
N GLN A 69 -13.22 0.53 0.27
CA GLN A 69 -14.06 1.19 -0.76
C GLN A 69 -13.33 2.31 -1.50
N GLU A 70 -12.39 2.99 -0.85
CA GLU A 70 -11.60 4.06 -1.43
C GLU A 70 -10.12 3.68 -1.42
N LEU A 71 -9.43 3.96 -2.52
CA LEU A 71 -8.07 3.51 -2.77
C LEU A 71 -7.26 4.66 -3.35
N THR A 72 -6.03 4.82 -2.87
CA THR A 72 -5.01 5.62 -3.54
C THR A 72 -3.72 4.82 -3.75
N MET A 73 -2.89 5.29 -4.68
CA MET A 73 -1.59 4.70 -4.99
C MET A 73 -0.53 5.79 -4.87
N LEU A 74 0.42 5.62 -3.97
CA LEU A 74 1.45 6.61 -3.69
C LEU A 74 2.82 5.96 -3.59
N GLY A 75 3.86 6.74 -3.92
CA GLY A 75 5.25 6.28 -3.88
C GLY A 75 5.76 5.81 -5.24
N LYS A 76 7.08 5.74 -5.35
CA LYS A 76 7.80 5.42 -6.59
C LYS A 76 7.80 3.92 -6.84
N VAL A 77 7.50 3.54 -8.09
CA VAL A 77 7.69 2.19 -8.63
C VAL A 77 8.46 2.33 -9.93
N THR A 78 9.61 1.66 -10.05
CA THR A 78 10.45 1.74 -11.24
C THR A 78 10.16 0.61 -12.23
N LYS A 79 10.55 0.79 -13.50
CA LYS A 79 10.35 -0.24 -14.54
C LYS A 79 11.14 -1.50 -14.23
N GLU A 80 12.34 -1.36 -13.68
CA GLU A 80 13.21 -2.48 -13.30
C GLU A 80 12.53 -3.36 -12.25
N ILE A 81 11.84 -2.75 -11.27
CA ILE A 81 11.07 -3.50 -10.27
C ILE A 81 9.84 -4.15 -10.90
N LEU A 82 9.14 -3.42 -11.80
CA LEU A 82 7.96 -3.93 -12.47
C LEU A 82 8.24 -5.15 -13.35
N PHE A 83 9.38 -5.16 -14.04
CA PHE A 83 9.79 -6.23 -14.95
C PHE A 83 10.78 -7.23 -14.32
N LYS A 84 10.98 -7.18 -13.01
CA LYS A 84 11.90 -8.08 -12.30
C LYS A 84 11.41 -9.54 -12.42
N GLY A 85 12.25 -10.40 -12.99
CA GLY A 85 11.97 -11.84 -13.16
C GLY A 85 11.29 -12.22 -14.48
N LEU A 86 11.20 -11.30 -15.45
CA LEU A 86 10.75 -11.55 -16.82
C LEU A 86 11.89 -11.87 -17.80
N THR A 87 13.06 -12.28 -17.30
CA THR A 87 14.24 -12.67 -18.07
C THR A 87 14.47 -14.17 -18.02
#